data_AF-A0A968P1P2-F1
#
_entry.id   AF-A0A968P1P2-F1
#
_cell.length_a   1.000
_cell.length_b   1.000
_cell.length_c   1.000
_cell.angle_alpha   90.00
_cell.angle_beta   90.00
_cell.angle_gamma   90.00
#
_symmetry.space_group_name_H-M   'P 1'
#
loop_
_entity.id
_entity.type
_entity.pdbx_description
1 polymer ?
#
loop_
_entity_poly.entity_id
_entity_poly.type
_entity_poly.pdbx_seq_one_letter_code
_entity_poly.pdbx_strand_id
1 'polypeptide(L)'
;MISEDERIERNWLNTPDFLGLYIKPVDQRQLLFTLSENLPNKNTLYNFDNLGWSSPGLPIHVSKDVELEALSEYGATLKSKQKLVPGSMVYLRKSIYDNAPNSCLAARVYACEEHPQDKVHYQVFTTYFGINDAFLKFARTWIRENYANQKLAQGG
;
A
#
# COMPACT_ATOMS: atom_id res chain seq x y z
N MET A 1 -49.18 -10.85 -23.50
CA MET A 1 -48.70 -9.58 -24.11
C MET A 1 -47.54 -9.13 -23.24
N ILE A 2 -46.31 -9.23 -23.75
CA ILE A 2 -45.10 -8.90 -23.01
C ILE A 2 -45.04 -7.38 -22.87
N SER A 3 -44.80 -6.90 -21.65
CA SER A 3 -44.78 -5.51 -21.23
C SER A 3 -43.62 -4.71 -21.84
N GLU A 4 -43.82 -3.41 -21.99
CA GLU A 4 -42.94 -2.43 -22.68
C GLU A 4 -41.57 -2.14 -22.00
N ASP A 5 -41.12 -2.94 -21.02
CA ASP A 5 -40.05 -2.57 -20.09
C ASP A 5 -38.62 -3.07 -20.42
N GLU A 6 -38.36 -3.72 -21.55
CA GLU A 6 -36.99 -4.12 -21.93
C GLU A 6 -36.56 -3.49 -23.26
N ARG A 7 -36.61 -2.16 -23.33
CA ARG A 7 -35.82 -1.43 -24.34
C ARG A 7 -34.36 -1.49 -23.94
N ILE A 8 -33.69 -2.59 -24.31
CA ILE A 8 -32.23 -2.74 -24.25
C ILE A 8 -31.60 -1.46 -24.80
N GLU A 9 -30.95 -0.69 -23.92
CA GLU A 9 -30.31 0.58 -24.29
C GLU A 9 -29.31 0.32 -25.42
N ARG A 10 -29.55 0.85 -26.61
CA ARG A 10 -28.75 0.57 -27.83
C ARG A 10 -27.25 0.89 -27.70
N ASN A 11 -26.83 1.55 -26.62
CA ASN A 11 -25.45 1.94 -26.33
C ASN A 11 -24.78 1.14 -25.20
N TRP A 12 -25.37 0.05 -24.72
CA TRP A 12 -24.78 -0.77 -23.64
C TRP A 12 -23.37 -1.29 -23.98
N LEU A 13 -23.08 -1.51 -25.27
CA LEU A 13 -21.77 -1.91 -25.79
C LEU A 13 -20.72 -0.79 -25.78
N ASN A 14 -21.11 0.48 -25.58
CA ASN A 14 -20.20 1.63 -25.48
C ASN A 14 -19.77 1.92 -24.04
N THR A 15 -19.96 0.98 -23.12
CA THR A 15 -19.41 1.09 -21.77
C THR A 15 -17.88 1.00 -21.83
N PRO A 16 -17.15 1.81 -21.04
CA PRO A 16 -15.69 1.78 -21.00
C PRO A 16 -15.13 0.38 -20.72
N ASP A 17 -15.85 -0.40 -19.93
CA ASP A 17 -15.51 -1.79 -19.59
C ASP A 17 -15.60 -2.72 -20.81
N PHE A 18 -16.61 -2.55 -21.67
CA PHE A 18 -16.79 -3.36 -22.87
C PHE A 18 -15.82 -2.96 -23.99
N LEU A 19 -15.56 -1.66 -24.14
CA LEU A 19 -14.50 -1.15 -25.02
C LEU A 19 -13.11 -1.59 -24.54
N GLY A 20 -12.92 -1.72 -23.22
CA GLY A 20 -11.72 -2.28 -22.62
C GLY A 20 -11.42 -3.71 -23.06
N LEU A 21 -12.46 -4.52 -23.31
CA LEU A 21 -12.34 -5.89 -23.86
C LEU A 21 -11.84 -5.89 -25.33
N TYR A 22 -12.11 -4.82 -26.09
CA TYR A 22 -11.64 -4.69 -27.48
C TYR A 22 -10.22 -4.13 -27.57
N ILE A 23 -9.85 -3.20 -26.69
CA ILE A 23 -8.57 -2.48 -26.75
C ILE A 23 -7.42 -3.29 -26.14
N LYS A 24 -7.70 -4.08 -25.11
CA LYS A 24 -6.72 -5.03 -24.54
C LYS A 24 -7.13 -6.44 -24.96
N PRO A 25 -6.22 -7.28 -25.48
CA PRO A 25 -6.54 -8.68 -25.69
C PRO A 25 -6.94 -9.26 -24.33
N VAL A 26 -8.23 -9.49 -24.16
CA VAL A 26 -8.77 -10.17 -22.99
C VAL A 26 -8.06 -11.50 -22.95
N ASP A 27 -7.50 -11.86 -21.79
CA ASP A 27 -7.00 -13.20 -21.61
C ASP A 27 -8.18 -14.16 -21.71
N GLN A 28 -8.35 -14.73 -22.91
CA GLN A 28 -9.47 -15.59 -23.25
C GLN A 28 -9.54 -16.79 -22.31
N ARG A 29 -8.39 -17.27 -21.80
CA ARG A 29 -8.35 -18.38 -20.86
C ARG A 29 -8.91 -17.96 -19.51
N GLN A 30 -8.53 -16.79 -19.02
CA GLN A 30 -9.06 -16.23 -17.78
C GLN A 30 -10.58 -15.98 -17.90
N LEU A 31 -11.04 -15.42 -19.01
CA LEU A 31 -12.46 -15.18 -19.24
C LEU A 31 -13.25 -16.50 -19.28
N LEU A 32 -12.80 -17.49 -20.04
CA LEU A 32 -13.46 -18.79 -20.16
C LEU A 32 -13.46 -19.57 -18.85
N PHE A 33 -12.39 -19.44 -18.05
CA PHE A 33 -12.32 -19.98 -16.70
C PHE A 33 -13.38 -19.37 -15.79
N THR A 34 -13.41 -18.03 -15.66
CA THR A 34 -14.40 -17.32 -14.83
C THR A 34 -15.83 -17.63 -15.28
N LEU A 35 -16.08 -17.69 -16.59
CA LEU A 35 -17.39 -18.07 -17.13
C LEU A 35 -17.76 -19.50 -16.76
N SER A 36 -16.81 -20.42 -16.78
CA SER A 36 -17.05 -21.83 -16.42
C SER A 36 -17.20 -22.08 -14.92
N GLU A 37 -16.69 -21.18 -14.07
CA GLU A 37 -16.96 -21.19 -12.63
C GLU A 37 -18.39 -20.71 -12.34
N ASN A 38 -18.86 -19.70 -13.07
CA ASN A 38 -20.20 -19.11 -12.89
C ASN A 38 -21.31 -19.87 -13.62
N LEU A 39 -21.01 -20.55 -14.73
CA LEU A 39 -21.94 -21.39 -15.46
C LEU A 39 -21.68 -22.85 -15.07
N PRO A 40 -22.65 -23.60 -14.51
CA PRO A 40 -22.45 -24.97 -14.03
C PRO A 40 -22.31 -25.96 -15.20
N ASN A 41 -21.23 -25.84 -15.96
CA ASN A 41 -20.92 -26.67 -17.11
C ASN A 41 -19.86 -27.72 -16.74
N LYS A 42 -20.32 -28.96 -16.52
CA LYS A 42 -19.48 -30.10 -16.16
C LYS A 42 -18.52 -30.55 -17.26
N ASN A 43 -18.70 -30.07 -18.49
CA ASN A 43 -17.91 -30.48 -19.67
C ASN A 43 -16.89 -29.40 -20.09
N THR A 44 -16.58 -28.45 -19.21
CA THR A 44 -15.57 -27.42 -19.49
C THR A 44 -14.15 -27.96 -19.32
N LEU A 45 -13.25 -27.57 -20.24
CA LEU A 45 -11.81 -27.81 -20.10
C LEU A 45 -11.14 -26.80 -19.15
N TYR A 46 -11.84 -25.72 -18.81
CA TYR A 46 -11.32 -24.62 -17.99
C TYR A 46 -11.65 -24.84 -16.51
N ASN A 47 -11.09 -25.87 -15.90
CA ASN A 47 -11.20 -26.12 -14.46
C ASN A 47 -9.83 -25.98 -13.79
N PHE A 48 -9.81 -25.93 -12.46
CA PHE A 48 -8.57 -25.81 -11.69
C PHE A 48 -7.59 -26.97 -11.96
N ASP A 49 -8.11 -28.17 -12.25
CA ASP A 49 -7.30 -29.38 -12.46
C ASP A 49 -6.61 -29.42 -13.85
N ASN A 50 -7.20 -28.77 -14.85
CA ASN A 50 -6.75 -28.81 -16.25
C ASN A 50 -5.90 -27.59 -16.65
N LEU A 51 -5.95 -26.50 -15.89
CA LEU A 51 -5.15 -25.31 -16.16
C LEU A 51 -3.75 -25.43 -15.54
N GLY A 52 -2.73 -25.12 -16.35
CA GLY A 52 -1.36 -25.02 -15.86
C GLY A 52 -1.17 -23.75 -15.03
N TRP A 53 -1.10 -23.90 -13.72
CA TRP A 53 -0.83 -22.79 -12.80
C TRP A 53 0.67 -22.49 -12.78
N SER A 54 1.02 -21.24 -13.02
CA SER A 54 2.37 -20.73 -12.73
C SER A 54 2.33 -19.99 -11.40
N SER A 55 3.33 -20.23 -10.54
CA SER A 55 3.49 -19.40 -9.36
C SER A 55 3.93 -18.01 -9.82
N PRO A 56 3.15 -16.95 -9.59
CA PRO A 56 3.57 -15.61 -9.96
C PRO A 56 4.80 -15.24 -9.13
N GLY A 57 5.92 -14.97 -9.80
CA GLY A 57 7.13 -14.43 -9.17
C GLY A 57 7.01 -12.94 -8.83
N LEU A 58 5.85 -12.52 -8.31
CA LEU A 58 5.63 -11.13 -7.93
C LEU A 58 6.27 -10.87 -6.57
N PRO A 59 7.14 -9.85 -6.44
CA PRO A 59 7.69 -9.47 -5.15
C PRO A 59 6.56 -8.96 -4.25
N ILE A 60 6.25 -9.72 -3.20
CA ILE A 60 5.29 -9.30 -2.17
C ILE A 60 6.04 -8.41 -1.19
N HIS A 61 5.63 -7.14 -1.09
CA HIS A 61 6.14 -6.22 -0.07
C HIS A 61 5.30 -6.38 1.21
N VAL A 62 5.92 -6.92 2.26
CA VAL A 62 5.29 -7.05 3.57
C VAL A 62 5.61 -5.81 4.41
N SER A 63 4.59 -5.03 4.72
CA SER A 63 4.69 -3.93 5.68
C SER A 63 4.69 -4.48 7.10
N LYS A 64 5.53 -3.89 7.97
CA LYS A 64 5.57 -4.21 9.40
C LYS A 64 5.15 -2.97 10.17
N ASP A 65 4.33 -3.17 11.19
CA ASP A 65 3.94 -2.09 12.09
C ASP A 65 5.11 -1.69 12.97
N VAL A 66 5.37 -0.39 13.01
CA VAL A 66 6.39 0.26 13.83
C VAL A 66 5.79 1.52 14.44
N GLU A 67 6.23 1.87 15.64
CA GLU A 67 5.78 3.08 16.32
C GLU A 67 6.76 4.23 16.02
N LEU A 68 6.23 5.41 15.72
CA LEU A 68 7.02 6.61 15.45
C LEU A 68 7.26 7.34 16.78
N GLU A 69 8.50 7.34 17.28
CA GLU A 69 8.85 7.95 18.58
C GLU A 69 9.24 9.41 18.43
N ALA A 70 10.10 9.69 17.46
CA ALA A 70 10.62 11.01 17.21
C ALA A 70 10.67 11.28 15.71
N LEU A 71 10.32 12.50 15.34
CA LEU A 71 10.27 12.97 13.97
C LEU A 71 11.13 14.22 13.84
N SER A 72 11.94 14.27 12.79
CA SER A 72 12.69 15.46 12.39
C SER A 72 12.47 15.76 10.90
N GLU A 73 12.99 16.89 10.42
CA GLU A 73 12.93 17.25 9.01
C GLU A 73 13.72 16.28 8.11
N TYR A 74 14.76 15.65 8.66
CA TYR A 74 15.72 14.85 7.90
C TYR A 74 15.57 13.34 8.14
N GLY A 75 14.73 12.94 9.10
CA GLY A 75 14.66 11.55 9.52
C GLY A 75 13.66 11.30 10.63
N ALA A 76 13.51 10.02 10.98
CA ALA A 76 12.65 9.56 12.07
C ALA A 76 13.35 8.53 12.94
N THR A 77 12.94 8.49 14.19
CA THR A 77 13.26 7.44 15.16
C THR A 77 12.03 6.56 15.32
N LEU A 78 12.20 5.26 15.09
CA LEU A 78 11.14 4.27 15.07
C LEU A 78 11.38 3.22 16.14
N LYS A 79 10.32 2.78 16.82
CA LYS A 79 10.34 1.62 17.69
C LYS A 79 9.90 0.39 16.89
N SER A 80 10.78 -0.60 16.81
CA SER A 80 10.53 -1.84 16.06
C SER A 80 10.75 -3.06 16.96
N LYS A 81 9.92 -4.09 16.82
CA LYS A 81 10.14 -5.39 17.49
C LYS A 81 11.35 -6.15 16.93
N GLN A 82 11.77 -5.82 15.71
CA GLN A 82 12.86 -6.49 15.01
C GLN A 82 14.01 -5.53 14.77
N LYS A 83 15.22 -6.05 14.97
CA LYS A 83 16.44 -5.33 14.64
C LYS A 83 16.52 -5.10 13.13
N LEU A 84 16.72 -3.86 12.73
CA LEU A 84 16.96 -3.49 11.34
C LEU A 84 18.46 -3.27 11.12
N VAL A 85 18.97 -3.76 9.99
CA VAL A 85 20.40 -3.67 9.68
C VAL A 85 20.73 -2.25 9.21
N PRO A 86 21.70 -1.55 9.83
CA PRO A 86 22.18 -0.26 9.33
C PRO A 86 22.62 -0.36 7.86
N GLY A 87 22.26 0.64 7.07
CA GLY A 87 22.42 0.66 5.62
C GLY A 87 21.19 0.19 4.84
N SER A 88 20.24 -0.50 5.47
CA SER A 88 19.01 -0.96 4.82
C SER A 88 18.12 0.20 4.40
N MET A 89 17.45 0.06 3.26
CA MET A 89 16.42 0.98 2.80
C MET A 89 15.05 0.48 3.26
N VAL A 90 14.29 1.37 3.87
CA VAL A 90 12.92 1.13 4.33
C VAL A 90 11.99 2.15 3.70
N TYR A 91 10.72 1.77 3.57
CA TYR A 91 9.67 2.60 3.00
C TYR A 91 8.64 2.87 4.09
N LEU A 92 8.57 4.12 4.54
CA LEU A 92 7.66 4.58 5.58
C LEU A 92 6.32 4.96 4.94
N ARG A 93 5.24 4.41 5.49
CA ARG A 93 3.86 4.59 5.00
C ARG A 93 2.95 4.92 6.18
N LYS A 94 1.76 5.47 5.89
CA LYS A 94 0.75 5.88 6.87
C LYS A 94 1.15 7.09 7.72
N SER A 95 0.17 7.61 8.46
CA SER A 95 0.36 8.73 9.40
C SER A 95 0.83 9.98 8.65
N ILE A 96 1.88 10.64 9.14
CA ILE A 96 2.46 11.80 8.46
C ILE A 96 2.90 11.47 7.02
N TYR A 97 3.34 10.23 6.76
CA TYR A 97 3.88 9.80 5.47
C TYR A 97 2.83 9.61 4.37
N ASP A 98 1.53 9.65 4.69
CA ASP A 98 0.48 9.65 3.65
C ASP A 98 0.54 10.91 2.77
N ASN A 99 1.08 12.00 3.32
CA ASN A 99 1.33 13.26 2.62
C ASN A 99 2.71 13.32 1.93
N ALA A 100 3.52 12.25 2.03
CA ALA A 100 4.77 12.14 1.30
C ALA A 100 4.50 11.88 -0.21
N PRO A 101 5.50 12.11 -1.10
CA PRO A 101 5.39 11.69 -2.50
C PRO A 101 4.96 10.23 -2.60
N ASN A 102 3.97 9.91 -3.43
CA ASN A 102 3.44 8.54 -3.60
C ASN A 102 2.90 7.90 -2.29
N SER A 103 2.53 8.71 -1.30
CA SER A 103 2.08 8.25 0.03
C SER A 103 3.07 7.29 0.69
N CYS A 104 4.36 7.51 0.43
CA CYS A 104 5.44 6.62 0.85
C CYS A 104 6.78 7.36 0.83
N LEU A 105 7.49 7.39 1.96
CA LEU A 105 8.80 8.02 2.04
C LEU A 105 9.91 6.98 2.18
N ALA A 106 10.90 7.03 1.29
CA ALA A 106 12.09 6.20 1.41
C ALA A 106 12.99 6.74 2.52
N ALA A 107 13.51 5.85 3.36
CA ALA A 107 14.44 6.19 4.42
C ALA A 107 15.55 5.14 4.53
N ARG A 108 16.76 5.58 4.84
CA ARG A 108 17.90 4.70 5.11
C ARG A 108 18.08 4.56 6.61
N VAL A 109 18.17 3.33 7.10
CA VAL A 109 18.55 3.06 8.49
C VAL A 109 20.03 3.40 8.65
N TYR A 110 20.38 4.29 9.58
CA TYR A 110 21.79 4.62 9.84
C TYR A 110 22.28 4.02 11.16
N ALA A 111 21.38 3.80 12.13
CA ALA A 111 21.69 3.15 13.40
C ALA A 111 20.48 2.35 13.90
N CYS A 112 20.74 1.29 14.66
CA CYS A 112 19.72 0.49 15.32
C CYS A 112 20.28 -0.05 16.64
N GLU A 113 19.65 0.35 17.74
CA GLU A 113 20.07 0.09 19.11
C GLU A 113 18.92 -0.55 19.91
N GLU A 114 19.22 -1.12 21.07
CA GLU A 114 18.18 -1.60 21.98
C GLU A 114 17.41 -0.42 22.56
N HIS A 115 16.09 -0.51 22.64
CA HIS A 115 15.29 0.61 23.12
C HIS A 115 15.53 0.84 24.63
N PRO A 116 15.86 2.07 25.08
CA PRO A 116 16.37 2.34 26.42
C PRO A 116 15.38 2.01 27.55
N GLN A 117 14.08 2.11 27.28
CA GLN A 117 13.03 1.80 28.27
C GLN A 117 12.40 0.41 28.06
N ASP A 118 12.66 -0.25 26.92
CA ASP A 118 11.93 -1.46 26.52
C ASP A 118 12.87 -2.44 25.81
N LYS A 119 13.44 -3.37 26.57
CA LYS A 119 14.42 -4.34 26.07
C LYS A 119 13.87 -5.32 25.03
N VAL A 120 12.56 -5.36 24.82
CA VAL A 120 11.93 -6.22 23.79
C VAL A 120 11.94 -5.53 22.42
N HIS A 121 12.15 -4.20 22.39
CA HIS A 121 12.12 -3.40 21.18
C HIS A 121 13.49 -2.82 20.86
N TYR A 122 13.63 -2.45 19.59
CA TYR A 122 14.79 -1.76 19.05
C TYR A 122 14.39 -0.34 18.67
N GLN A 123 15.28 0.59 18.97
CA GLN A 123 15.21 1.96 18.50
C GLN A 123 15.98 2.05 17.18
N VAL A 124 15.26 2.37 16.12
CA VAL A 124 15.79 2.44 14.75
C VAL A 124 15.85 3.90 14.35
N PHE A 125 17.04 4.36 13.98
CA PHE A 125 17.23 5.70 13.49
C PHE A 125 17.34 5.72 11.97
N THR A 126 16.55 6.58 11.34
CA THR A 126 16.45 6.65 9.88
C THR A 126 16.70 8.05 9.37
N THR A 127 17.24 8.14 8.15
CA THR A 127 17.39 9.39 7.40
C THR A 127 16.59 9.29 6.12
N TYR A 128 15.80 10.31 5.81
CA TYR A 128 14.95 10.31 4.64
C TYR A 128 15.74 10.49 3.34
N PHE A 129 15.18 9.98 2.24
CA PHE A 129 15.73 10.08 0.90
C PHE A 129 14.65 10.51 -0.09
N GLY A 130 14.99 11.44 -1.00
CA GLY A 130 14.07 11.91 -2.04
C GLY A 130 12.88 12.74 -1.52
N ILE A 131 13.06 13.46 -0.40
CA ILE A 131 12.01 14.33 0.14
C ILE A 131 11.76 15.51 -0.81
N ASN A 132 10.50 15.86 -1.04
CA ASN A 132 10.12 17.08 -1.75
C ASN A 132 9.88 18.26 -0.79
N ASP A 133 9.94 19.48 -1.31
CA ASP A 133 9.72 20.70 -0.51
C ASP A 133 8.31 20.76 0.10
N ALA A 134 7.30 20.19 -0.58
CA ALA A 134 5.94 20.12 -0.08
C ALA A 134 5.83 19.30 1.22
N PHE A 135 6.42 18.10 1.26
CA PHE A 135 6.43 17.27 2.45
C PHE A 135 7.28 17.89 3.56
N LEU A 136 8.42 18.51 3.24
CA LEU A 136 9.24 19.22 4.24
C LEU A 136 8.45 20.34 4.94
N LYS A 137 7.72 21.16 4.18
CA LYS A 137 6.84 22.20 4.73
C LYS A 137 5.75 21.60 5.61
N PHE A 138 5.11 20.53 5.15
CA PHE A 138 4.10 19.82 5.93
C PHE A 138 4.67 19.25 7.23
N ALA A 139 5.81 18.58 7.17
CA ALA A 139 6.48 17.99 8.34
C ALA A 139 6.85 19.05 9.38
N ARG A 140 7.34 20.21 8.97
CA ARG A 140 7.62 21.34 9.88
C ARG A 140 6.39 21.81 10.63
N THR A 141 5.26 21.97 9.94
CA THR A 141 3.99 22.38 10.56
C THR A 141 3.54 21.31 11.55
N TRP A 142 3.54 20.05 11.14
CA TRP A 142 3.13 18.94 11.98
C TRP A 142 3.98 18.81 13.26
N ILE A 143 5.31 18.94 13.15
CA ILE A 143 6.22 18.91 14.31
C ILE A 143 5.87 20.02 15.30
N ARG A 144 5.61 21.25 14.81
CA ARG A 144 5.25 22.40 15.65
C ARG A 144 3.92 22.18 16.37
N GLU A 145 2.90 21.70 15.65
CA GLU A 145 1.58 21.42 16.20
C GLU A 145 1.63 20.33 17.27
N ASN A 146 2.34 19.23 16.99
CA ASN A 146 2.42 18.12 17.92
C ASN A 146 3.20 18.50 19.20
N TYR A 147 4.28 19.29 19.06
CA TYR A 147 5.01 19.81 20.22
C TYR A 147 4.18 20.78 21.08
N ALA A 148 3.36 21.62 20.44
CA ALA A 148 2.42 22.50 21.15
C ALA A 148 1.38 21.70 21.95
N ASN A 149 0.83 20.64 21.33
CA ASN A 149 -0.14 19.76 21.98
C ASN A 149 0.45 19.00 23.17
N GLN A 150 1.68 18.50 23.06
CA GLN A 150 2.37 17.83 24.17
C GLN A 150 2.63 18.76 25.35
N LYS A 151 2.99 20.03 25.10
CA LYS A 151 3.16 21.03 26.15
C LYS A 151 1.85 21.39 26.86
N LEU A 152 0.76 21.50 26.11
CA LEU A 152 -0.56 21.76 26.69
C LEU A 152 -1.03 20.59 27.58
N ALA A 153 -0.76 19.35 27.18
CA ALA A 153 -1.14 18.16 27.93
C ALA A 153 -0.34 17.93 29.23
N GLN A 154 0.87 18.48 29.35
CA GLN A 154 1.70 18.37 30.57
C GLN A 154 1.55 19.57 31.52
N GLY A 155 0.89 20.65 31.07
CA GLY A 155 0.80 21.92 31.79
C GLY A 155 -0.58 22.25 32.38
N GLY A 156 -1.51 21.28 32.43
CA GLY A 156 -2.83 21.41 33.07
C GLY A 156 -3.02 20.35 34.14
#